data_AF-A0A139WV05-F1
#
_entry.id   AF-A0A139WV05-F1
#
_cell.length_a   1.000
_cell.length_b   1.000
_cell.length_c   1.000
_cell.angle_alpha   90.00
_cell.angle_beta   90.00
_cell.angle_gamma   90.00
#
_symmetry.space_group_name_H-M   'P 1'
#
loop_
_entity.id
_entity.type
_entity.pdbx_description
1 polymer ?
#
loop_
_entity_poly.entity_id
_entity_poly.type
_entity_poly.pdbx_seq_one_letter_code
_entity_poly.pdbx_strand_id
1 'polypeptide(L)'
;MLLDLERFYQACNPSRPLMMGNASDRRYYIDFTSVRGGKIIEALQRTITRISPDTATCQLFTGHIGCGKSTELLRLKTELEQEKFHVVYFESTHILEMVDVDVTDIFLAIVGQVSESLEAINLRVKPGYFAKLFADIVDFLQTPIDLEVKGELSVGIAKITAKTKESPKLRRRLRDYLEPRTENILQSINEELLERAKKELKALGKKGLVVIVDNLDRVAIRPLPSGRSLPEYLFIDRGEQLRKLNCHLVYTIPLALTFSNDSAELQHRLGGGVAPKVLPMIPVRLRSGEIYTQGLTLMRQMVLARAFPDIHPSDRLNLIAEVFDSVETLDRLCLISGGHVRDLLGLLYDCLREQDPPFERECLELVIQRHRDFRANPIDSEEWELIFQVVQQQRVRGDMEYHALLRSLFVFEYRDHQGVWFALNPVLAETPKFQSWLNGTH
;
A
#
# COMPACT_ATOMS: atom_id res chain seq x y z
N MET A 1 -3.92 -2.51 -36.80
CA MET A 1 -4.82 -2.25 -35.67
C MET A 1 -4.17 -1.19 -34.80
N LEU A 2 -4.93 -0.17 -34.38
CA LEU A 2 -4.42 0.91 -33.54
C LEU A 2 -4.32 0.47 -32.07
N LEU A 3 -5.13 -0.51 -31.67
CA LEU A 3 -5.11 -1.14 -30.35
C LEU A 3 -4.36 -2.48 -30.39
N ASP A 4 -3.39 -2.63 -29.48
CA ASP A 4 -2.72 -3.90 -29.18
C ASP A 4 -3.43 -4.55 -27.98
N LEU A 5 -4.29 -5.53 -28.26
CA LEU A 5 -5.18 -6.13 -27.26
C LEU A 5 -4.42 -6.88 -26.16
N GLU A 6 -3.37 -7.63 -26.51
CA GLU A 6 -2.59 -8.39 -25.53
C GLU A 6 -1.88 -7.43 -24.57
N ARG A 7 -1.23 -6.39 -25.12
CA ARG A 7 -0.58 -5.36 -24.32
C ARG A 7 -1.57 -4.60 -23.44
N PHE A 8 -2.75 -4.27 -23.98
CA PHE A 8 -3.80 -3.58 -23.23
C PHE A 8 -4.30 -4.44 -22.06
N TYR A 9 -4.57 -5.72 -22.29
CA TYR A 9 -4.96 -6.67 -21.26
C TYR A 9 -3.92 -6.79 -20.14
N GLN A 10 -2.64 -6.97 -20.50
CA GLN A 10 -1.55 -7.03 -19.53
C GLN A 10 -1.41 -5.71 -18.74
N ALA A 11 -1.58 -4.57 -19.42
CA ALA A 11 -1.53 -3.25 -18.81
C ALA A 11 -2.72 -2.98 -17.87
N CYS A 12 -3.85 -3.68 -18.02
CA CYS A 12 -5.03 -3.54 -17.17
C CYS A 12 -5.03 -4.46 -15.94
N ASN A 13 -4.01 -5.31 -15.74
CA ASN A 13 -3.99 -6.23 -14.61
C ASN A 13 -4.01 -5.48 -13.25
N PRO A 14 -5.09 -5.60 -12.45
CA PRO A 14 -5.29 -4.83 -11.21
C PRO A 14 -4.41 -5.27 -10.04
N SER A 15 -3.73 -6.41 -10.16
CA SER A 15 -2.84 -6.97 -9.13
C SER A 15 -1.42 -6.41 -9.19
N ARG A 16 -1.04 -5.75 -10.29
CA ARG A 16 0.33 -5.31 -10.54
C ARG A 16 0.46 -3.77 -10.46
N PRO A 17 1.31 -3.24 -9.57
CA PRO A 17 1.64 -1.81 -9.59
C PRO A 17 2.50 -1.45 -10.80
N LEU A 18 2.56 -0.17 -11.16
CA LEU A 18 3.46 0.29 -12.22
C LEU A 18 4.90 0.32 -11.71
N MET A 19 5.81 -0.32 -12.45
CA MET A 19 7.24 -0.33 -12.15
C MET A 19 7.89 0.90 -12.74
N MET A 20 7.98 1.99 -11.98
CA MET A 20 8.44 3.30 -12.49
C MET A 20 9.90 3.33 -12.99
N GLY A 21 10.72 2.36 -12.59
CA GLY A 21 12.05 2.16 -13.19
C GLY A 21 12.01 1.64 -14.64
N ASN A 22 10.88 1.04 -15.07
CA ASN A 22 10.67 0.57 -16.42
C ASN A 22 10.11 1.69 -17.31
N ALA A 23 10.75 1.92 -18.46
CA ALA A 23 10.28 2.89 -19.46
C ALA A 23 8.88 2.58 -20.00
N SER A 24 8.50 1.30 -20.16
CA SER A 24 7.17 0.96 -20.65
C SER A 24 6.07 1.36 -19.67
N ASP A 25 6.27 1.08 -18.39
CA ASP A 25 5.28 1.33 -17.33
C ASP A 25 5.09 2.82 -17.07
N ARG A 26 6.14 3.63 -17.24
CA ARG A 26 6.06 5.10 -17.15
C ARG A 26 5.05 5.70 -18.11
N ARG A 27 4.81 5.08 -19.27
CA ARG A 27 3.80 5.55 -20.26
C ARG A 27 2.36 5.36 -19.79
N TYR A 28 2.14 4.43 -18.86
CA TYR A 28 0.83 4.16 -18.27
C TYR A 28 0.51 5.05 -17.06
N TYR A 29 1.49 5.79 -16.56
CA TYR A 29 1.34 6.62 -15.37
C TYR A 29 0.55 7.89 -15.69
N ILE A 30 -0.42 8.21 -14.82
CA ILE A 30 -1.16 9.47 -14.82
C ILE A 30 -0.90 10.16 -13.48
N ASP A 31 -0.47 11.42 -13.53
CA ASP A 31 -0.32 12.23 -12.34
C ASP A 31 -1.68 12.78 -11.90
N PHE A 32 -2.17 12.30 -10.76
CA PHE A 32 -3.43 12.74 -10.16
C PHE A 32 -3.25 13.87 -9.14
N THR A 33 -2.05 14.40 -8.95
CA THR A 33 -1.72 15.40 -7.92
C THR A 33 -2.67 16.62 -7.93
N SER A 34 -3.08 17.08 -9.12
CA SER A 34 -3.98 18.24 -9.28
C SER A 34 -5.39 18.01 -8.73
N VAL A 35 -5.84 16.76 -8.64
CA VAL A 35 -7.19 16.38 -8.19
C VAL A 35 -7.21 15.62 -6.87
N ARG A 36 -6.05 15.15 -6.39
CA ARG A 36 -5.92 14.20 -5.28
C ARG A 36 -5.44 14.82 -3.96
N GLY A 37 -5.56 16.15 -3.82
CA GLY A 37 -5.34 16.84 -2.55
C GLY A 37 -3.87 17.10 -2.18
N GLY A 38 -2.93 16.99 -3.13
CA GLY A 38 -1.57 17.55 -2.99
C GLY A 38 -0.40 16.64 -3.34
N LYS A 39 0.80 17.21 -3.23
CA LYS A 39 2.10 16.66 -3.63
C LYS A 39 2.72 15.76 -2.55
N ILE A 40 2.02 14.69 -2.20
CA ILE A 40 2.36 13.85 -1.03
C ILE A 40 3.73 13.15 -1.19
N ILE A 41 3.99 12.55 -2.36
CA ILE A 41 5.27 11.88 -2.64
C ILE A 41 6.43 12.86 -2.65
N GLU A 42 6.24 14.04 -3.25
CA GLU A 42 7.26 15.09 -3.24
C GLU A 42 7.60 15.55 -1.82
N ALA A 43 6.60 15.57 -0.91
CA ALA A 43 6.85 15.88 0.50
C ALA A 43 7.70 14.79 1.18
N LEU A 44 7.42 13.51 0.93
CA LEU A 44 8.23 12.39 1.46
C LEU A 44 9.67 12.47 0.94
N GLN A 45 9.82 12.68 -0.37
CA GLN A 45 11.10 12.84 -1.04
C GLN A 45 11.87 14.04 -0.49
N ARG A 46 11.22 15.20 -0.34
CA ARG A 46 11.84 16.43 0.18
C ARG A 46 12.36 16.27 1.60
N THR A 47 11.62 15.57 2.46
CA THR A 47 12.07 15.28 3.83
C THR A 47 13.41 14.52 3.82
N ILE A 48 13.50 13.47 3.00
CA ILE A 48 14.70 12.62 2.91
C ILE A 48 15.85 13.36 2.22
N THR A 49 15.59 14.01 1.10
CA THR A 49 16.66 14.51 0.21
C THR A 49 17.18 15.89 0.60
N ARG A 50 16.33 16.76 1.15
CA ARG A 50 16.64 18.19 1.36
C ARG A 50 16.58 18.64 2.80
N ILE A 51 15.60 18.16 3.57
CA ILE A 51 15.38 18.66 4.93
C ILE A 51 16.25 17.91 5.94
N SER A 52 16.34 16.59 5.81
CA SER A 52 17.01 15.72 6.77
C SER A 52 17.89 14.65 6.10
N PRO A 53 18.82 14.99 5.18
CA PRO A 53 19.59 13.99 4.43
C PRO A 53 20.57 13.16 5.26
N ASP A 54 21.05 13.69 6.40
CA ASP A 54 22.03 13.00 7.26
C ASP A 54 21.41 12.41 8.54
N THR A 55 20.17 12.78 8.86
CA THR A 55 19.46 12.31 10.06
C THR A 55 18.35 11.35 9.66
N ALA A 56 18.33 10.17 10.29
CA ALA A 56 17.33 9.14 10.05
C ALA A 56 15.90 9.72 10.23
N THR A 57 14.99 9.35 9.33
CA THR A 57 13.61 9.81 9.35
C THR A 57 12.67 8.62 9.31
N CYS A 58 11.60 8.63 10.09
CA CYS A 58 10.52 7.66 9.98
C CYS A 58 9.29 8.37 9.42
N GLN A 59 8.88 8.03 8.21
CA GLN A 59 7.72 8.62 7.55
C GLN A 59 6.62 7.59 7.34
N LEU A 60 5.39 7.97 7.66
CA LEU A 60 4.23 7.10 7.55
C LEU A 60 3.41 7.46 6.32
N PHE A 61 3.06 6.46 5.54
CA PHE A 61 2.25 6.59 4.33
C PHE A 61 1.02 5.69 4.42
N THR A 62 -0.13 6.18 3.97
CA THR A 62 -1.38 5.41 4.08
C THR A 62 -2.39 5.84 3.03
N GLY A 63 -3.52 5.16 3.00
CA GLY A 63 -4.57 5.29 1.98
C GLY A 63 -5.26 3.94 1.77
N HIS A 64 -6.35 3.95 1.02
CA HIS A 64 -7.11 2.72 0.72
C HIS A 64 -6.26 1.62 0.08
N ILE A 65 -6.56 0.35 0.38
CA ILE A 65 -5.88 -0.79 -0.23
C ILE A 65 -6.30 -0.86 -1.70
N GLY A 66 -5.35 -0.64 -2.62
CA GLY A 66 -5.60 -0.62 -4.07
C GLY A 66 -5.75 0.77 -4.68
N CYS A 67 -5.60 1.85 -3.90
CA CYS A 67 -5.70 3.20 -4.42
C CYS A 67 -4.44 3.68 -5.20
N GLY A 68 -3.38 2.87 -5.30
CA GLY A 68 -2.15 3.20 -6.04
C GLY A 68 -0.92 3.53 -5.19
N LYS A 69 -0.95 3.26 -3.87
CA LYS A 69 0.19 3.50 -2.97
C LYS A 69 1.50 2.90 -3.48
N SER A 70 1.50 1.62 -3.86
CA SER A 70 2.70 0.91 -4.36
C SER A 70 3.31 1.58 -5.59
N THR A 71 2.48 2.04 -6.54
CA THR A 71 2.95 2.80 -7.71
C THR A 71 3.64 4.09 -7.29
N GLU A 72 3.04 4.84 -6.36
CA GLU A 72 3.61 6.09 -5.85
C GLU A 72 4.89 5.87 -5.02
N LEU A 73 5.00 4.74 -4.30
CA LEU A 73 6.22 4.35 -3.58
C LEU A 73 7.34 3.89 -4.53
N LEU A 74 7.02 3.20 -5.62
CA LEU A 74 7.98 2.84 -6.67
C LEU A 74 8.46 4.08 -7.46
N ARG A 75 7.58 5.08 -7.60
CA ARG A 75 7.96 6.41 -8.10
C ARG A 75 8.95 7.08 -7.15
N LEU A 76 8.63 7.14 -5.86
CA LEU A 76 9.51 7.67 -4.82
C LEU A 76 10.88 6.97 -4.81
N LYS A 77 10.90 5.63 -4.91
CA LYS A 77 12.12 4.84 -5.02
C LYS A 77 13.00 5.34 -6.18
N THR A 78 12.42 5.44 -7.37
CA THR A 78 13.13 5.86 -8.59
C THR A 78 13.70 7.28 -8.42
N GLU A 79 12.91 8.20 -7.88
CA GLU A 79 13.33 9.59 -7.63
C GLU A 79 14.45 9.69 -6.59
N LEU A 80 14.41 8.88 -5.53
CA LEU A 80 15.46 8.83 -4.50
C LEU A 80 16.76 8.21 -5.01
N GLU A 81 16.69 7.18 -5.86
CA GLU A 81 17.85 6.58 -6.52
C GLU A 81 18.56 7.58 -7.44
N GLN A 82 17.80 8.39 -8.18
CA GLN A 82 18.33 9.50 -8.99
C GLN A 82 19.02 10.56 -8.12
N GLU A 83 18.52 10.79 -6.91
CA GLU A 83 19.14 11.64 -5.90
C GLU A 83 20.35 11.01 -5.18
N LYS A 84 20.83 9.87 -5.67
CA LYS A 84 21.98 9.11 -5.16
C LYS A 84 21.76 8.49 -3.77
N PHE A 85 20.53 8.20 -3.38
CA PHE A 85 20.28 7.31 -2.24
C PHE A 85 20.40 5.83 -2.68
N HIS A 86 20.69 4.96 -1.72
CA HIS A 86 20.51 3.52 -1.87
C HIS A 86 19.12 3.18 -1.31
N VAL A 87 18.23 2.65 -2.14
CA VAL A 87 16.83 2.46 -1.77
C VAL A 87 16.49 0.97 -1.78
N VAL A 88 16.12 0.46 -0.62
CA VAL A 88 15.61 -0.90 -0.43
C VAL A 88 14.09 -0.81 -0.38
N TYR A 89 13.42 -1.36 -1.39
CA TYR A 89 11.96 -1.45 -1.44
C TYR A 89 11.58 -2.92 -1.38
N PHE A 90 10.61 -3.24 -0.53
CA PHE A 90 9.99 -4.57 -0.54
C PHE A 90 8.52 -4.50 -0.10
N GLU A 91 7.75 -5.47 -0.57
CA GLU A 91 6.37 -5.67 -0.16
C GLU A 91 6.32 -6.65 1.00
N SER A 92 5.85 -6.20 2.17
CA SER A 92 5.85 -7.00 3.39
C SER A 92 5.06 -8.30 3.22
N THR A 93 3.99 -8.30 2.42
CA THR A 93 3.16 -9.49 2.13
C THR A 93 3.89 -10.65 1.46
N HIS A 94 5.02 -10.40 0.80
CA HIS A 94 5.79 -11.49 0.19
C HIS A 94 6.67 -12.22 1.21
N ILE A 95 7.06 -11.52 2.28
CA ILE A 95 8.08 -11.96 3.24
C ILE A 95 7.43 -12.36 4.58
N LEU A 96 6.45 -11.59 5.04
CA LEU A 96 5.83 -11.71 6.36
C LEU A 96 4.49 -12.44 6.29
N GLU A 97 4.16 -13.13 7.38
CA GLU A 97 2.81 -13.63 7.63
C GLU A 97 1.96 -12.54 8.29
N MET A 98 1.10 -11.89 7.50
CA MET A 98 0.34 -10.71 7.93
C MET A 98 -0.77 -11.02 8.95
N VAL A 99 -1.12 -12.30 9.14
CA VAL A 99 -2.13 -12.73 10.12
C VAL A 99 -1.62 -12.60 11.55
N ASP A 100 -0.34 -12.87 11.78
CA ASP A 100 0.22 -12.89 13.13
C ASP A 100 1.57 -12.19 13.30
N VAL A 101 2.01 -11.39 12.34
CA VAL A 101 3.26 -10.61 12.38
C VAL A 101 3.52 -9.85 13.69
N ASP A 102 4.78 -9.82 14.12
CA ASP A 102 5.31 -9.02 15.23
C ASP A 102 6.37 -8.00 14.74
N VAL A 103 6.78 -7.05 15.59
CA VAL A 103 7.85 -6.10 15.31
C VAL A 103 9.19 -6.79 15.05
N THR A 104 9.47 -7.88 15.76
CA THR A 104 10.70 -8.67 15.54
C THR A 104 10.72 -9.31 14.14
N ASP A 105 9.58 -9.76 13.62
CA ASP A 105 9.46 -10.26 12.26
C ASP A 105 9.73 -9.14 11.23
N ILE A 106 9.19 -7.94 11.46
CA ILE A 106 9.43 -6.76 10.60
C ILE A 106 10.93 -6.41 10.58
N PHE A 107 11.59 -6.41 11.75
CA PHE A 107 13.02 -6.18 11.84
C PHE A 107 13.84 -7.21 11.07
N LEU A 108 13.55 -8.50 11.23
CA LEU A 108 14.25 -9.55 10.47
C LEU A 108 14.04 -9.39 8.97
N ALA A 109 12.83 -9.04 8.52
CA ALA A 109 12.59 -8.77 7.10
C ALA A 109 13.43 -7.58 6.58
N ILE A 110 13.50 -6.48 7.33
CA ILE A 110 14.33 -5.32 6.97
C ILE A 110 15.81 -5.71 6.90
N VAL A 111 16.32 -6.44 7.90
CA VAL A 111 17.71 -6.92 7.94
C VAL A 111 18.02 -7.79 6.71
N GLY A 112 17.13 -8.73 6.38
CA GLY A 112 17.29 -9.61 5.23
C GLY A 112 17.33 -8.84 3.92
N GLN A 113 16.37 -7.95 3.70
CA GLN A 113 16.25 -7.17 2.46
C GLN A 113 17.37 -6.14 2.30
N VAL A 114 17.80 -5.50 3.39
CA VAL A 114 18.94 -4.59 3.36
C VAL A 114 20.23 -5.36 3.06
N SER A 115 20.44 -6.51 3.68
CA SER A 115 21.65 -7.32 3.46
C SER A 115 21.73 -7.84 2.03
N GLU A 116 20.62 -8.40 1.51
CA GLU A 116 20.51 -8.85 0.12
C GLU A 116 20.82 -7.71 -0.87
N SER A 117 20.28 -6.51 -0.60
CA SER A 117 20.50 -5.34 -1.44
C SER A 117 21.95 -4.81 -1.40
N LEU A 118 22.64 -4.92 -0.26
CA LEU A 118 24.04 -4.54 -0.11
C LEU A 118 24.98 -5.58 -0.75
N GLU A 119 24.67 -6.86 -0.60
CA GLU A 119 25.42 -7.97 -1.21
C GLU A 119 25.38 -7.88 -2.75
N ALA A 120 24.25 -7.47 -3.33
CA ALA A 120 24.11 -7.23 -4.77
C ALA A 120 25.06 -6.15 -5.31
N ILE A 121 25.59 -5.26 -4.45
CA ILE A 121 26.61 -4.26 -4.79
C ILE A 121 27.99 -4.60 -4.21
N ASN A 122 28.22 -5.87 -3.87
CA ASN A 122 29.45 -6.42 -3.27
C ASN A 122 29.82 -5.82 -1.90
N LEU A 123 28.85 -5.26 -1.16
CA LEU A 123 29.02 -4.84 0.22
C LEU A 123 28.54 -5.93 1.16
N ARG A 124 29.49 -6.69 1.72
CA ARG A 124 29.19 -7.77 2.65
C ARG A 124 29.35 -7.30 4.09
N VAL A 125 28.22 -7.05 4.73
CA VAL A 125 28.21 -6.79 6.17
C VAL A 125 28.16 -8.12 6.90
N LYS A 126 29.12 -8.37 7.80
CA LYS A 126 29.14 -9.53 8.69
C LYS A 126 28.82 -9.09 10.13
N PRO A 127 27.54 -9.11 10.53
CA PRO A 127 27.17 -8.88 11.90
C PRO A 127 27.44 -10.13 12.75
N GLY A 128 28.22 -9.96 13.83
CA GLY A 128 28.55 -11.03 14.76
C GLY A 128 27.35 -11.44 15.61
N TYR A 129 26.51 -10.48 16.01
CA TYR A 129 25.31 -10.74 16.79
C TYR A 129 24.33 -11.63 16.02
N PHE A 130 24.05 -11.30 14.75
CA PHE A 130 23.09 -12.06 13.96
C PHE A 130 23.56 -13.48 13.67
N ALA A 131 24.85 -13.69 13.42
CA ALA A 131 25.41 -15.04 13.28
C ALA A 131 25.13 -15.89 14.53
N LYS A 132 25.32 -15.32 15.73
CA LYS A 132 25.00 -15.98 16.99
C LYS A 132 23.48 -16.18 17.18
N LEU A 133 22.69 -15.14 16.95
CA LEU A 133 21.24 -15.19 17.08
C LEU A 133 20.64 -16.29 16.20
N PHE A 134 21.10 -16.45 14.97
CA PHE A 134 20.60 -17.52 14.10
C PHE A 134 21.05 -18.90 14.56
N ALA A 135 22.29 -19.06 15.03
CA ALA A 135 22.72 -20.32 15.63
C ALA A 135 21.84 -20.69 16.82
N ASP A 136 21.55 -19.73 17.70
CA ASP A 136 20.69 -19.92 18.87
C ASP A 136 19.23 -20.23 18.46
N ILE A 137 18.71 -19.59 17.38
CA ILE A 137 17.38 -19.88 16.85
C ILE A 137 17.30 -21.31 16.28
N VAL A 138 18.31 -21.75 15.54
CA VAL A 138 18.35 -23.11 14.97
C VAL A 138 18.36 -24.15 16.07
N ASP A 139 19.20 -23.96 17.09
CA ASP A 139 19.27 -24.82 18.27
C ASP A 139 17.94 -24.83 19.03
N PHE A 140 17.37 -23.66 19.30
CA PHE A 140 16.11 -23.52 20.02
C PHE A 140 14.91 -24.13 19.28
N LEU A 141 14.80 -23.91 17.97
CA LEU A 141 13.72 -24.47 17.17
C LEU A 141 13.90 -25.97 16.90
N GLN A 142 15.08 -26.54 17.20
CA GLN A 142 15.45 -27.92 16.90
C GLN A 142 15.14 -28.30 15.45
N THR A 143 15.33 -27.35 14.54
CA THR A 143 15.05 -27.55 13.12
C THR A 143 16.37 -27.78 12.40
N PRO A 144 16.47 -28.79 11.49
CA PRO A 144 17.63 -28.96 10.63
C PRO A 144 17.61 -27.83 9.59
N ILE A 145 17.99 -26.64 10.02
CA ILE A 145 18.32 -25.54 9.13
C ILE A 145 19.82 -25.70 8.93
N ASP A 146 20.22 -26.19 7.75
CA ASP A 146 21.62 -26.11 7.31
C ASP A 146 21.96 -24.63 7.10
N LEU A 147 22.17 -23.91 8.20
CA LEU A 147 22.92 -22.68 8.19
C LEU A 147 24.37 -23.13 8.02
N GLU A 148 24.86 -23.20 6.79
CA GLU A 148 26.31 -23.08 6.63
C GLU A 148 26.68 -21.76 7.29
N VAL A 149 27.29 -21.83 8.49
CA VAL A 149 27.63 -20.71 9.38
C VAL A 149 28.66 -19.74 8.75
N LYS A 150 28.92 -19.90 7.45
CA LYS A 150 29.78 -19.05 6.61
C LYS A 150 29.00 -18.27 5.53
N GLY A 151 27.68 -18.48 5.40
CA GLY A 151 26.81 -17.85 4.39
C GLY A 151 26.27 -16.48 4.80
N GLU A 152 26.00 -15.67 3.77
CA GLU A 152 25.47 -14.30 3.79
C GLU A 152 24.24 -14.11 4.71
N LEU A 153 24.15 -12.95 5.40
CA LEU A 153 23.11 -12.62 6.40
C LEU A 153 21.69 -12.78 5.80
N SER A 154 21.54 -12.40 4.53
CA SER A 154 20.33 -12.57 3.73
C SER A 154 19.85 -14.03 3.67
N VAL A 155 20.76 -14.98 3.47
CA VAL A 155 20.46 -16.42 3.32
C VAL A 155 19.96 -17.02 4.63
N GLY A 156 20.57 -16.66 5.76
CA GLY A 156 20.14 -17.12 7.08
C GLY A 156 18.70 -16.69 7.39
N ILE A 157 18.38 -15.43 7.12
CA ILE A 157 17.04 -14.87 7.32
C ILE A 157 16.05 -15.54 6.38
N ALA A 158 16.37 -15.66 5.09
CA ALA A 158 15.50 -16.29 4.11
C ALA A 158 15.11 -17.73 4.50
N LYS A 159 16.06 -18.52 5.03
CA LYS A 159 15.80 -19.89 5.50
C LYS A 159 14.87 -19.92 6.72
N ILE A 160 15.10 -19.05 7.70
CA ILE A 160 14.24 -18.94 8.89
C ILE A 160 12.84 -18.51 8.47
N THR A 161 12.71 -17.45 7.67
CA THR A 161 11.44 -16.94 7.17
C THR A 161 10.67 -18.00 6.37
N ALA A 162 11.33 -18.76 5.49
CA ALA A 162 10.67 -19.83 4.74
C ALA A 162 10.09 -20.92 5.66
N LYS A 163 10.88 -21.40 6.64
CA LYS A 163 10.43 -22.43 7.59
C LYS A 163 9.32 -21.97 8.52
N THR A 164 9.37 -20.72 8.94
CA THR A 164 8.36 -20.17 9.85
C THR A 164 7.07 -19.86 9.08
N LYS A 165 7.15 -19.42 7.82
CA LYS A 165 5.97 -19.21 6.96
C LYS A 165 5.12 -20.48 6.79
N GLU A 166 5.76 -21.65 6.72
CA GLU A 166 5.07 -22.95 6.58
C GLU A 166 4.45 -23.47 7.89
N SER A 167 4.86 -22.98 9.07
CA SER A 167 4.46 -23.56 10.36
C SER A 167 4.05 -22.51 11.40
N PRO A 168 2.74 -22.37 11.69
CA PRO A 168 2.25 -21.48 12.75
C PRO A 168 2.84 -21.79 14.13
N LYS A 169 3.14 -23.06 14.43
CA LYS A 169 3.76 -23.47 15.70
C LYS A 169 5.21 -22.98 15.81
N LEU A 170 5.98 -23.09 14.73
CA LEU A 170 7.36 -22.56 14.71
C LEU A 170 7.36 -21.03 14.76
N ARG A 171 6.41 -20.34 14.09
CA ARG A 171 6.26 -18.88 14.23
C ARG A 171 6.05 -18.45 15.66
N ARG A 172 5.09 -19.07 16.36
CA ARG A 172 4.82 -18.74 17.76
C ARG A 172 6.05 -18.95 18.65
N ARG A 173 6.71 -20.10 18.52
CA ARG A 173 7.96 -20.37 19.26
C ARG A 173 9.05 -19.36 18.97
N LEU A 174 9.26 -19.02 17.69
CA LEU A 174 10.24 -18.02 17.29
C LEU A 174 9.89 -16.66 17.90
N ARG A 175 8.62 -16.25 17.86
CA ARG A 175 8.16 -14.98 18.46
C ARG A 175 8.40 -14.96 19.97
N ASP A 176 7.99 -16.00 20.69
CA ASP A 176 8.19 -16.11 22.14
C ASP A 176 9.69 -16.02 22.51
N TYR A 177 10.55 -16.52 21.62
CA TYR A 177 11.99 -16.42 21.77
C TYR A 177 12.53 -15.01 21.44
N LEU A 178 12.03 -14.36 20.39
CA LEU A 178 12.54 -13.06 19.94
C LEU A 178 11.98 -11.87 20.73
N GLU A 179 10.74 -11.95 21.21
CA GLU A 179 10.07 -10.82 21.85
C GLU A 179 10.87 -10.24 23.02
N PRO A 180 11.40 -11.04 23.98
CA PRO A 180 12.21 -10.51 25.09
C PRO A 180 13.55 -9.91 24.65
N ARG A 181 13.96 -10.15 23.40
CA ARG A 181 15.25 -9.72 22.82
C ARG A 181 15.10 -8.51 21.90
N THR A 182 13.90 -7.93 21.77
CA THR A 182 13.60 -6.86 20.80
C THR A 182 14.61 -5.70 20.85
N GLU A 183 14.94 -5.19 22.04
CA GLU A 183 15.90 -4.06 22.19
C GLU A 183 17.32 -4.46 21.78
N ASN A 184 17.79 -5.66 22.14
CA ASN A 184 19.11 -6.16 21.74
C ASN A 184 19.19 -6.38 20.23
N ILE A 185 18.12 -6.88 19.62
CA ILE A 185 18.00 -7.03 18.17
C ILE A 185 18.10 -5.65 17.51
N LEU A 186 17.27 -4.69 17.94
CA LEU A 186 17.26 -3.32 17.42
C LEU A 186 18.64 -2.63 17.53
N GLN A 187 19.29 -2.73 18.69
CA GLN A 187 20.64 -2.20 18.89
C GLN A 187 21.63 -2.81 17.90
N SER A 188 21.61 -4.14 17.75
CA SER A 188 22.50 -4.85 16.83
C SER A 188 22.24 -4.50 15.37
N ILE A 189 20.99 -4.27 14.97
CA ILE A 189 20.65 -3.79 13.62
C ILE A 189 21.32 -2.44 13.36
N ASN A 190 21.19 -1.52 14.32
CA ASN A 190 21.74 -0.18 14.19
C ASN A 190 23.28 -0.21 14.12
N GLU A 191 23.93 -0.86 15.08
CA GLU A 191 25.39 -0.84 15.24
C GLU A 191 26.13 -1.72 14.23
N GLU A 192 25.64 -2.94 14.00
CA GLU A 192 26.37 -3.92 13.19
C GLU A 192 25.99 -3.87 11.70
N LEU A 193 24.75 -3.51 11.36
CA LEU A 193 24.28 -3.44 9.96
C LEU A 193 24.20 -2.01 9.43
N LEU A 194 23.32 -1.18 10.01
CA LEU A 194 22.95 0.11 9.40
C LEU A 194 24.09 1.14 9.45
N GLU A 195 24.85 1.20 10.53
CA GLU A 195 26.01 2.11 10.62
C GLU A 195 27.12 1.75 9.62
N ARG A 196 27.41 0.46 9.45
CA ARG A 196 28.40 -0.01 8.48
C ARG A 196 27.92 0.26 7.05
N ALA A 197 26.67 -0.10 6.75
CA ALA A 197 26.04 0.16 5.47
C ALA A 197 26.11 1.65 5.10
N LYS A 198 25.77 2.55 6.02
CA LYS A 198 25.89 4.00 5.79
C LYS A 198 27.30 4.45 5.46
N LYS A 199 28.32 3.96 6.18
CA LYS A 199 29.72 4.33 5.95
C LYS A 199 30.18 3.85 4.57
N GLU A 200 29.90 2.60 4.22
CA GLU A 200 30.29 2.02 2.93
C GLU A 200 29.54 2.67 1.76
N LEU A 201 28.23 2.90 1.90
CA LEU A 201 27.44 3.61 0.90
C LEU A 201 27.95 5.05 0.67
N LYS A 202 28.32 5.76 1.74
CA LYS A 202 28.96 7.09 1.61
C LYS A 202 30.29 7.02 0.86
N ALA A 203 31.10 5.98 1.10
CA ALA A 203 32.35 5.76 0.35
C ALA A 203 32.10 5.49 -1.15
N LEU A 204 30.95 4.92 -1.51
CA LEU A 204 30.49 4.74 -2.90
C LEU A 204 29.78 5.98 -3.48
N GLY A 205 29.79 7.12 -2.77
CA GLY A 205 29.17 8.37 -3.23
C GLY A 205 27.65 8.41 -3.12
N LYS A 206 27.04 7.49 -2.37
CA LYS A 206 25.62 7.53 -2.02
C LYS A 206 25.38 8.47 -0.84
N LYS A 207 24.22 9.13 -0.80
CA LYS A 207 23.85 10.07 0.27
C LYS A 207 23.40 9.36 1.55
N GLY A 208 22.78 8.19 1.42
CA GLY A 208 22.29 7.42 2.56
C GLY A 208 21.49 6.18 2.14
N LEU A 209 20.96 5.48 3.14
CA LEU A 209 20.11 4.30 2.99
C LEU A 209 18.65 4.68 3.29
N VAL A 210 17.76 4.31 2.37
CA VAL A 210 16.31 4.41 2.52
C VAL A 210 15.70 3.02 2.44
N VAL A 211 14.82 2.69 3.38
CA VAL A 211 14.04 1.45 3.38
C VAL A 211 12.56 1.82 3.26
N ILE A 212 11.91 1.31 2.22
CA ILE A 212 10.49 1.48 1.95
C ILE A 212 9.82 0.13 2.16
N VAL A 213 8.95 0.06 3.16
CA VAL A 213 8.20 -1.15 3.53
C VAL A 213 6.74 -0.95 3.09
N ASP A 214 6.42 -1.49 1.92
CA ASP A 214 5.07 -1.45 1.34
C ASP A 214 4.21 -2.63 1.81
N ASN A 215 2.89 -2.53 1.64
CA ASN A 215 1.87 -3.50 2.01
C ASN A 215 1.80 -3.88 3.50
N LEU A 216 2.53 -3.18 4.38
CA LEU A 216 2.44 -3.36 5.82
C LEU A 216 1.09 -2.87 6.38
N ASP A 217 0.34 -2.08 5.60
CA ASP A 217 -1.05 -1.73 5.85
C ASP A 217 -2.04 -2.91 5.71
N ARG A 218 -1.58 -4.08 5.23
CA ARG A 218 -2.41 -5.27 5.04
C ARG A 218 -2.44 -6.22 6.23
N VAL A 219 -1.83 -5.87 7.36
CA VAL A 219 -1.92 -6.63 8.62
C VAL A 219 -3.38 -6.98 8.96
N ALA A 220 -3.62 -8.18 9.47
CA ALA A 220 -4.98 -8.61 9.79
C ALA A 220 -5.57 -7.75 10.92
N ILE A 221 -6.82 -7.30 10.74
CA ILE A 221 -7.57 -6.61 11.80
C ILE A 221 -8.16 -7.71 12.70
N ARG A 222 -7.43 -8.09 13.74
CA ARG A 222 -7.91 -9.04 14.73
C ARG A 222 -7.67 -8.50 16.14
N PRO A 223 -8.59 -8.76 17.08
CA PRO A 223 -8.35 -8.44 18.49
C PRO A 223 -7.23 -9.33 19.04
N LEU A 224 -6.44 -8.75 19.95
CA LEU A 224 -5.46 -9.42 20.77
C LEU A 224 -6.01 -9.59 22.20
N PRO A 225 -5.43 -10.49 23.02
CA PRO A 225 -5.83 -10.65 24.41
C PRO A 225 -5.75 -9.36 25.26
N SER A 226 -4.95 -8.38 24.84
CA SER A 226 -4.85 -7.06 25.46
C SER A 226 -6.06 -6.15 25.21
N GLY A 227 -7.01 -6.58 24.37
CA GLY A 227 -8.14 -5.74 23.90
C GLY A 227 -7.79 -4.83 22.73
N ARG A 228 -6.50 -4.68 22.38
CA ARG A 228 -6.03 -3.97 21.19
C ARG A 228 -6.22 -4.81 19.93
N SER A 229 -6.41 -4.16 18.79
CA SER A 229 -6.22 -4.81 17.50
C SER A 229 -4.73 -5.01 17.18
N LEU A 230 -4.40 -5.99 16.34
CA LEU A 230 -3.03 -6.21 15.87
C LEU A 230 -2.41 -4.96 15.21
N PRO A 231 -3.11 -4.19 14.34
CA PRO A 231 -2.62 -2.91 13.85
C PRO A 231 -2.25 -1.92 14.97
N GLU A 232 -3.11 -1.74 15.98
CA GLU A 232 -2.82 -0.80 17.06
C GLU A 232 -1.60 -1.25 17.87
N TYR A 233 -1.52 -2.54 18.20
CA TYR A 233 -0.35 -3.10 18.88
C TYR A 233 0.95 -2.82 18.12
N LEU A 234 0.99 -3.10 16.82
CA LEU A 234 2.22 -2.95 16.03
C LEU A 234 2.63 -1.48 15.84
N PHE A 235 1.68 -0.63 15.45
CA PHE A 235 2.01 0.73 14.99
C PHE A 235 1.92 1.79 16.09
N ILE A 236 1.12 1.54 17.14
CA ILE A 236 0.98 2.46 18.28
C ILE A 236 1.82 1.93 19.44
N ASP A 237 1.45 0.79 20.01
CA ASP A 237 2.10 0.31 21.25
C ASP A 237 3.59 0.02 21.02
N ARG A 238 3.92 -0.63 19.90
CA ARG A 238 5.29 -0.97 19.48
C ARG A 238 5.88 0.00 18.44
N GLY A 239 5.22 1.13 18.20
CA GLY A 239 5.63 2.12 17.20
C GLY A 239 6.98 2.76 17.48
N GLU A 240 7.34 2.92 18.76
CA GLU A 240 8.64 3.50 19.14
C GLU A 240 9.81 2.62 18.69
N GLN A 241 9.69 1.29 18.83
CA GLN A 241 10.71 0.36 18.35
C GLN A 241 10.87 0.45 16.82
N LEU A 242 9.76 0.44 16.08
CA LEU A 242 9.77 0.52 14.61
C LEU A 242 10.42 1.82 14.08
N ARG A 243 10.35 2.90 14.85
CA ARG A 243 10.96 4.20 14.53
C ARG A 243 12.47 4.23 14.74
N LYS A 244 13.01 3.44 15.68
CA LYS A 244 14.39 3.53 16.17
C LYS A 244 15.46 2.96 15.24
N LEU A 245 15.10 2.50 14.04
CA LEU A 245 16.10 2.09 13.05
C LEU A 245 16.83 3.32 12.49
N ASN A 246 18.16 3.29 12.54
CA ASN A 246 19.03 4.38 12.13
C ASN A 246 19.16 4.43 10.59
N CYS A 247 18.07 4.60 9.86
CA CYS A 247 18.05 4.88 8.41
C CYS A 247 16.79 5.67 8.02
N HIS A 248 16.64 6.09 6.76
CA HIS A 248 15.36 6.65 6.33
C HIS A 248 14.35 5.52 6.14
N LEU A 249 13.21 5.61 6.79
CA LEU A 249 12.13 4.65 6.75
C LEU A 249 10.89 5.29 6.12
N VAL A 250 10.22 4.53 5.26
CA VAL A 250 8.85 4.79 4.81
C VAL A 250 8.03 3.54 5.07
N TYR A 251 7.08 3.62 5.99
CA TYR A 251 6.16 2.51 6.29
C TYR A 251 4.77 2.81 5.72
N THR A 252 4.17 1.82 5.05
CA THR A 252 2.72 1.83 4.87
C THR A 252 2.01 1.40 6.14
N ILE A 253 0.96 2.11 6.55
CA ILE A 253 0.15 1.74 7.72
C ILE A 253 -1.34 1.67 7.38
N PRO A 254 -2.16 0.90 8.11
CA PRO A 254 -3.61 0.84 7.86
C PRO A 254 -4.28 2.21 7.99
N LEU A 255 -5.07 2.58 6.98
CA LEU A 255 -5.75 3.88 6.91
C LEU A 255 -6.59 4.19 8.15
N ALA A 256 -7.25 3.17 8.68
CA ALA A 256 -8.14 3.31 9.82
C ALA A 256 -7.45 3.85 11.08
N LEU A 257 -6.14 3.59 11.26
CA LEU A 257 -5.36 4.13 12.38
C LEU A 257 -5.22 5.66 12.35
N THR A 258 -5.47 6.31 11.21
CA THR A 258 -5.49 7.78 11.15
C THR A 258 -6.79 8.39 11.69
N PHE A 259 -7.81 7.55 11.89
CA PHE A 259 -9.11 7.95 12.42
C PHE A 259 -9.37 7.38 13.83
N SER A 260 -8.46 6.55 14.35
CA SER A 260 -8.58 6.00 15.70
C SER A 260 -8.37 7.09 16.77
N ASN A 261 -8.89 6.82 17.97
CA ASN A 261 -8.71 7.71 19.13
C ASN A 261 -7.23 7.87 19.52
N ASP A 262 -6.37 6.93 19.11
CA ASP A 262 -4.93 6.93 19.37
C ASP A 262 -4.09 7.48 18.21
N SER A 263 -4.72 8.16 17.24
CA SER A 263 -4.01 8.79 16.12
C SER A 263 -2.92 9.78 16.58
N ALA A 264 -3.12 10.47 17.70
CA ALA A 264 -2.09 11.31 18.33
C ALA A 264 -0.91 10.47 18.85
N GLU A 265 -1.18 9.34 19.49
CA GLU A 265 -0.13 8.45 20.00
C GLU A 265 0.67 7.82 18.85
N LEU A 266 0.00 7.42 17.76
CA LEU A 266 0.63 6.99 16.51
C LEU A 266 1.59 8.06 15.97
N GLN A 267 1.13 9.32 15.92
CA GLN A 267 1.94 10.45 15.47
C GLN A 267 3.18 10.63 16.36
N HIS A 268 3.06 10.52 17.68
CA HIS A 268 4.19 10.71 18.59
C HIS A 268 5.17 9.54 18.60
N ARG A 269 4.67 8.30 18.78
CA ARG A 269 5.51 7.10 18.95
C ARG A 269 6.22 6.71 17.66
N LEU A 270 5.46 6.57 16.56
CA LEU A 270 5.99 6.08 15.29
C LEU A 270 6.31 7.21 14.31
N GLY A 271 5.41 8.19 14.18
CA GLY A 271 5.55 9.32 13.26
C GLY A 271 6.54 10.40 13.71
N GLY A 272 7.06 10.31 14.93
CA GLY A 272 8.01 11.28 15.49
C GLY A 272 7.50 12.70 15.60
N GLY A 273 6.22 12.85 15.91
CA GLY A 273 5.52 14.13 15.97
C GLY A 273 4.95 14.58 14.62
N VAL A 274 5.07 13.78 13.55
CA VAL A 274 4.50 14.08 12.24
C VAL A 274 3.36 13.10 11.92
N ALA A 275 2.20 13.65 11.56
CA ALA A 275 1.05 12.84 11.18
C ALA A 275 1.30 12.04 9.88
N PRO A 276 0.69 10.85 9.72
CA PRO A 276 0.79 10.07 8.49
C PRO A 276 0.36 10.84 7.25
N LYS A 277 1.05 10.58 6.14
CA LYS A 277 0.69 11.10 4.83
C LYS A 277 -0.35 10.17 4.19
N VAL A 278 -1.57 10.67 4.05
CA VAL A 278 -2.68 9.93 3.44
C VAL A 278 -2.71 10.21 1.94
N LEU A 279 -2.72 9.17 1.10
CA LEU A 279 -3.04 9.19 -0.31
C LEU A 279 -4.56 9.00 -0.48
N PRO A 280 -5.33 10.07 -0.72
CA PRO A 280 -6.79 10.01 -0.79
C PRO A 280 -7.27 9.25 -2.01
N MET A 281 -8.56 9.02 -2.15
CA MET A 281 -9.15 8.55 -3.40
C MET A 281 -9.14 9.65 -4.47
N ILE A 282 -9.18 9.26 -5.74
CA ILE A 282 -9.28 10.23 -6.85
C ILE A 282 -10.74 10.67 -6.93
N PRO A 283 -11.10 11.92 -6.63
CA PRO A 283 -12.50 12.32 -6.68
C PRO A 283 -12.99 12.32 -8.13
N VAL A 284 -14.03 11.55 -8.42
CA VAL A 284 -14.81 11.64 -9.68
C VAL A 284 -16.15 12.36 -9.46
N ARG A 285 -16.50 12.59 -8.19
CA ARG A 285 -17.60 13.42 -7.71
C ARG A 285 -17.10 14.35 -6.61
N LEU A 286 -17.73 15.52 -6.51
CA LEU A 286 -17.54 16.44 -5.40
C LEU A 286 -18.29 15.94 -4.16
N ARG A 287 -18.01 16.54 -3.01
CA ARG A 287 -18.73 16.28 -1.74
C ARG A 287 -20.25 16.48 -1.87
N SER A 288 -20.69 17.37 -2.77
CA SER A 288 -22.09 17.61 -3.11
C SER A 288 -22.75 16.46 -3.90
N GLY A 289 -21.97 15.51 -4.40
CA GLY A 289 -22.41 14.44 -5.29
C GLY A 289 -22.33 14.79 -6.79
N GLU A 290 -22.10 16.07 -7.13
CA GLU A 290 -21.94 16.52 -8.51
C GLU A 290 -20.70 15.90 -9.17
N ILE A 291 -20.73 15.71 -10.49
CA ILE A 291 -19.59 15.16 -11.23
C ILE A 291 -18.41 16.13 -11.15
N TYR A 292 -17.23 15.62 -10.78
CA TYR A 292 -16.01 16.39 -10.80
C TYR A 292 -15.24 16.16 -12.11
N THR A 293 -15.46 17.04 -13.08
CA THR A 293 -14.98 16.89 -14.47
C THR A 293 -13.47 16.72 -14.59
N GLN A 294 -12.68 17.41 -13.75
CA GLN A 294 -11.22 17.32 -13.79
C GLN A 294 -10.74 15.91 -13.39
N GLY A 295 -11.28 15.37 -12.30
CA GLY A 295 -10.98 14.01 -11.85
C GLY A 295 -11.47 12.97 -12.84
N LEU A 296 -12.69 13.12 -13.37
CA LEU A 296 -13.23 12.25 -14.42
C LEU A 296 -12.34 12.23 -15.67
N THR A 297 -11.85 13.40 -16.11
CA THR A 297 -10.95 13.50 -17.28
C THR A 297 -9.64 12.74 -17.07
N LEU A 298 -9.02 12.83 -15.88
CA LEU A 298 -7.80 12.08 -15.59
C LEU A 298 -8.06 10.57 -15.46
N MET A 299 -9.23 10.17 -14.98
CA MET A 299 -9.63 8.76 -14.95
C MET A 299 -9.81 8.19 -16.37
N ARG A 300 -10.42 8.94 -17.30
CA ARG A 300 -10.46 8.59 -18.72
C ARG A 300 -9.05 8.42 -19.28
N GLN A 301 -8.16 9.38 -19.00
CA GLN A 301 -6.76 9.32 -19.44
C GLN A 301 -6.05 8.09 -18.91
N MET A 302 -6.33 7.64 -17.68
CA MET A 302 -5.74 6.43 -17.13
C MET A 302 -6.14 5.19 -17.94
N VAL A 303 -7.43 5.04 -18.27
CA VAL A 303 -7.92 3.94 -19.11
C VAL A 303 -7.26 3.98 -20.49
N LEU A 304 -7.29 5.15 -21.13
CA LEU A 304 -6.75 5.33 -22.48
C LEU A 304 -5.23 5.24 -22.54
N ALA A 305 -4.51 5.55 -21.45
CA ALA A 305 -3.07 5.34 -21.38
C ALA A 305 -2.71 3.86 -21.41
N ARG A 306 -3.57 2.98 -20.85
CA ARG A 306 -3.36 1.52 -20.92
C ARG A 306 -3.56 1.00 -22.34
N ALA A 307 -4.57 1.52 -23.05
CA ALA A 307 -4.89 1.14 -24.42
C ALA A 307 -3.89 1.73 -25.44
N PHE A 308 -3.55 3.02 -25.28
CA PHE A 308 -2.76 3.81 -26.23
C PHE A 308 -1.60 4.55 -25.55
N PRO A 309 -0.66 3.80 -24.93
CA PRO A 309 0.47 4.38 -24.20
C PRO A 309 1.40 5.25 -25.06
N ASP A 310 1.44 4.99 -26.37
CA ASP A 310 2.32 5.66 -27.33
C ASP A 310 1.66 6.89 -27.98
N ILE A 311 0.38 7.13 -27.69
CA ILE A 311 -0.37 8.28 -28.17
C ILE A 311 -0.32 9.41 -27.14
N HIS A 312 -0.19 10.66 -27.61
CA HIS A 312 -0.13 11.83 -26.75
C HIS A 312 -1.46 12.05 -25.99
N PRO A 313 -1.44 12.50 -24.72
CA PRO A 313 -2.66 12.65 -23.91
C PRO A 313 -3.78 13.47 -24.55
N SER A 314 -3.44 14.51 -25.33
CA SER A 314 -4.43 15.33 -26.05
C SER A 314 -5.23 14.55 -27.08
N ASP A 315 -4.62 13.53 -27.68
CA ASP A 315 -5.15 12.85 -28.86
C ASP A 315 -5.82 11.53 -28.47
N ARG A 316 -5.51 10.99 -27.29
CA ARG A 316 -6.10 9.76 -26.74
C ARG A 316 -7.62 9.80 -26.70
N LEU A 317 -8.21 10.96 -26.38
CA LEU A 317 -9.68 11.10 -26.28
C LEU A 317 -10.38 10.87 -27.62
N ASN A 318 -9.70 11.09 -28.75
CA ASN A 318 -10.25 10.80 -30.08
C ASN A 318 -10.32 9.30 -30.38
N LEU A 319 -9.68 8.46 -29.54
CA LEU A 319 -9.62 7.01 -29.68
C LEU A 319 -10.56 6.29 -28.71
N ILE A 320 -11.50 6.99 -28.07
CA ILE A 320 -12.49 6.35 -27.18
C ILE A 320 -13.28 5.26 -27.92
N ALA A 321 -13.66 5.53 -29.17
CA ALA A 321 -14.43 4.60 -30.01
C ALA A 321 -13.71 3.28 -30.34
N GLU A 322 -12.39 3.23 -30.14
CA GLU A 322 -11.60 1.99 -30.30
C GLU A 322 -11.67 1.08 -29.05
N VAL A 323 -12.16 1.61 -27.92
CA VAL A 323 -12.21 0.88 -26.63
C VAL A 323 -13.62 0.79 -26.07
N PHE A 324 -14.48 1.78 -26.30
CA PHE A 324 -15.86 1.84 -25.83
C PHE A 324 -16.78 2.29 -26.95
N ASP A 325 -18.03 1.85 -26.94
CA ASP A 325 -19.06 2.29 -27.88
C ASP A 325 -19.33 3.80 -27.85
N SER A 326 -19.10 4.43 -26.70
CA SER A 326 -19.44 5.82 -26.42
C SER A 326 -18.59 6.40 -25.26
N VAL A 327 -18.53 7.73 -25.16
CA VAL A 327 -17.88 8.40 -24.02
C VAL A 327 -18.65 8.17 -22.73
N GLU A 328 -19.97 8.02 -22.81
CA GLU A 328 -20.86 7.76 -21.70
C GLU A 328 -20.59 6.39 -21.04
N THR A 329 -20.21 5.38 -21.81
CA THR A 329 -19.81 4.06 -21.29
C THR A 329 -18.46 4.14 -20.56
N LEU A 330 -17.48 4.88 -21.09
CA LEU A 330 -16.22 5.14 -20.39
C LEU A 330 -16.45 5.95 -19.09
N ASP A 331 -17.33 6.95 -19.14
CA ASP A 331 -17.71 7.74 -17.96
C ASP A 331 -18.37 6.91 -16.90
N ARG A 332 -19.25 5.99 -17.30
CA ARG A 332 -19.88 5.05 -16.40
C ARG A 332 -18.85 4.22 -15.64
N LEU A 333 -17.87 3.64 -16.35
CA LEU A 333 -16.77 2.89 -15.76
C LEU A 333 -15.97 3.75 -14.77
N CYS A 334 -15.65 4.99 -15.15
CA CYS A 334 -14.89 5.90 -14.28
C CYS A 334 -15.68 6.29 -13.02
N LEU A 335 -16.96 6.62 -13.16
CA LEU A 335 -17.82 7.06 -12.06
C LEU A 335 -18.13 5.92 -11.08
N ILE A 336 -18.42 4.72 -11.58
CA ILE A 336 -18.77 3.57 -10.74
C ILE A 336 -17.56 3.04 -9.95
N SER A 337 -16.34 3.28 -10.44
CA SER A 337 -15.11 2.96 -9.70
C SER A 337 -14.91 3.82 -8.44
N GLY A 338 -15.61 4.95 -8.31
CA GLY A 338 -15.37 5.93 -7.25
C GLY A 338 -13.95 6.50 -7.25
N GLY A 339 -13.23 6.42 -8.37
CA GLY A 339 -11.82 6.78 -8.43
C GLY A 339 -10.88 5.80 -7.73
N HIS A 340 -11.35 4.59 -7.42
CA HIS A 340 -10.49 3.51 -6.94
C HIS A 340 -9.73 2.90 -8.11
N VAL A 341 -8.41 3.12 -8.14
CA VAL A 341 -7.52 2.63 -9.20
C VAL A 341 -7.70 1.12 -9.45
N ARG A 342 -7.72 0.30 -8.39
CA ARG A 342 -7.88 -1.15 -8.53
C ARG A 342 -9.28 -1.56 -8.99
N ASP A 343 -10.35 -0.90 -8.54
CA ASP A 343 -11.71 -1.24 -9.01
C ASP A 343 -11.87 -0.85 -10.47
N LEU A 344 -11.39 0.33 -10.87
CA LEU A 344 -11.40 0.78 -12.26
C LEU A 344 -10.73 -0.26 -13.17
N LEU A 345 -9.51 -0.65 -12.81
CA LEU A 345 -8.75 -1.64 -13.57
C LEU A 345 -9.40 -3.02 -13.51
N GLY A 346 -9.97 -3.43 -12.38
CA GLY A 346 -10.67 -4.70 -12.23
C GLY A 346 -11.90 -4.80 -13.12
N LEU A 347 -12.74 -3.77 -13.13
CA LEU A 347 -13.91 -3.69 -14.01
C LEU A 347 -13.50 -3.72 -15.49
N LEU A 348 -12.46 -2.96 -15.87
CA LEU A 348 -11.93 -2.94 -17.23
C LEU A 348 -11.34 -4.30 -17.63
N TYR A 349 -10.60 -4.92 -16.72
CA TYR A 349 -9.99 -6.23 -16.92
C TYR A 349 -11.02 -7.33 -17.12
N ASP A 350 -12.14 -7.27 -16.39
CA ASP A 350 -13.25 -8.21 -16.60
C ASP A 350 -14.00 -7.93 -17.91
N CYS A 351 -14.19 -6.67 -18.33
CA CYS A 351 -14.74 -6.37 -19.65
C CYS A 351 -13.90 -7.01 -20.77
N LEU A 352 -12.57 -6.91 -20.68
CA LEU A 352 -11.62 -7.53 -21.62
C LEU A 352 -11.65 -9.07 -21.63
N ARG A 353 -12.23 -9.71 -20.60
CA ARG A 353 -12.42 -11.16 -20.55
C ARG A 353 -13.75 -11.60 -21.14
N GLU A 354 -14.74 -10.72 -21.14
CA GLU A 354 -16.08 -11.00 -21.69
C GLU A 354 -16.10 -10.82 -23.21
N GLN A 355 -15.46 -9.77 -23.74
CA GLN A 355 -15.43 -9.51 -25.18
C GLN A 355 -14.22 -8.67 -25.61
N ASP A 356 -13.98 -8.61 -26.92
CA ASP A 356 -13.04 -7.66 -27.51
C ASP A 356 -13.64 -6.24 -27.54
N PRO A 357 -12.82 -5.17 -27.37
CA PRO A 357 -13.28 -3.80 -27.56
C PRO A 357 -13.72 -3.52 -29.01
N PRO A 358 -14.60 -2.52 -29.24
CA PRO A 358 -15.16 -1.59 -28.26
C PRO A 358 -16.21 -2.23 -27.33
N PHE A 359 -16.17 -1.87 -26.04
CA PHE A 359 -17.13 -2.36 -25.05
C PHE A 359 -18.47 -1.64 -25.17
N GLU A 360 -19.53 -2.43 -25.32
CA GLU A 360 -20.91 -1.95 -25.29
C GLU A 360 -21.35 -1.68 -23.84
N ARG A 361 -22.31 -0.78 -23.68
CA ARG A 361 -22.87 -0.44 -22.36
C ARG A 361 -23.38 -1.67 -21.59
N GLU A 362 -24.02 -2.60 -22.29
CA GLU A 362 -24.59 -3.82 -21.72
C GLU A 362 -23.50 -4.72 -21.12
N CYS A 363 -22.35 -4.87 -21.80
CA CYS A 363 -21.20 -5.62 -21.29
C CYS A 363 -20.70 -5.03 -19.97
N LEU A 364 -20.52 -3.70 -19.93
CA LEU A 364 -20.07 -3.01 -18.73
C LEU A 364 -21.06 -3.16 -17.56
N GLU A 365 -22.37 -3.03 -17.79
CA GLU A 365 -23.37 -3.19 -16.73
C GLU A 365 -23.40 -4.62 -16.16
N LEU A 366 -23.21 -5.64 -17.00
CA LEU A 366 -23.08 -7.03 -16.51
C LEU A 366 -21.85 -7.21 -15.59
N VAL A 367 -20.72 -6.62 -15.95
CA VAL A 367 -19.51 -6.64 -15.11
C VAL A 367 -19.73 -5.87 -13.81
N ILE A 368 -20.33 -4.67 -13.86
CA ILE A 368 -20.67 -3.86 -12.68
C ILE A 368 -21.61 -4.64 -11.75
N GLN A 369 -22.62 -5.31 -12.29
CA GLN A 369 -23.55 -6.13 -11.50
C GLN A 369 -22.81 -7.22 -10.71
N ARG A 370 -21.92 -7.98 -11.36
CA ARG A 370 -21.15 -9.04 -10.68
C ARG A 370 -20.25 -8.48 -9.57
N HIS A 371 -19.59 -7.34 -9.82
CA HIS A 371 -18.76 -6.65 -8.83
C HIS A 371 -19.59 -6.14 -7.64
N ARG A 372 -20.75 -5.54 -7.92
CA ARG A 372 -21.70 -5.10 -6.89
C ARG A 372 -22.14 -6.27 -6.04
N ASP A 373 -22.61 -7.35 -6.65
CA ASP A 373 -23.18 -8.49 -5.93
C ASP A 373 -22.10 -9.17 -5.07
N PHE A 374 -20.88 -9.36 -5.60
CA PHE A 374 -19.75 -9.86 -4.84
C PHE A 374 -19.42 -8.99 -3.61
N ARG A 375 -19.45 -7.66 -3.76
CA ARG A 375 -19.12 -6.72 -2.67
C ARG A 375 -20.24 -6.57 -1.66
N ALA A 376 -21.50 -6.66 -2.08
CA ALA A 376 -22.67 -6.44 -1.23
C ALA A 376 -23.07 -7.67 -0.42
N ASN A 377 -22.85 -8.88 -0.95
CA ASN A 377 -23.22 -10.14 -0.29
C ASN A 377 -22.69 -10.34 1.13
N PRO A 378 -21.42 -10.00 1.47
CA PRO A 378 -20.91 -10.23 2.82
C PRO A 378 -21.38 -9.20 3.85
N ILE A 379 -22.05 -8.11 3.43
CA ILE A 379 -22.38 -6.99 4.32
C ILE A 379 -23.53 -7.36 5.24
N ASP A 380 -23.28 -7.42 6.54
CA ASP A 380 -24.31 -7.73 7.54
C ASP A 380 -25.18 -6.52 7.90
N SER A 381 -26.21 -6.74 8.74
CA SER A 381 -27.15 -5.66 9.12
C SER A 381 -26.48 -4.51 9.87
N GLU A 382 -25.53 -4.81 10.75
CA GLU A 382 -24.84 -3.82 11.59
C GLU A 382 -23.89 -2.98 10.73
N GLU A 383 -23.16 -3.61 9.81
CA GLU A 383 -22.31 -2.91 8.84
C GLU A 383 -23.12 -1.98 7.93
N TRP A 384 -24.31 -2.39 7.50
CA TRP A 384 -25.21 -1.52 6.73
C TRP A 384 -25.65 -0.28 7.53
N GLU A 385 -25.97 -0.44 8.81
CA GLU A 385 -26.32 0.70 9.69
C GLU A 385 -25.16 1.68 9.82
N LEU A 386 -23.93 1.17 10.00
CA LEU A 386 -22.73 2.00 10.05
C LEU A 386 -22.48 2.70 8.71
N ILE A 387 -22.67 2.02 7.58
CA ILE A 387 -22.59 2.62 6.24
C ILE A 387 -23.56 3.80 6.12
N PHE A 388 -24.82 3.65 6.55
CA PHE A 388 -25.81 4.73 6.50
C PHE A 388 -25.39 5.93 7.37
N GLN A 389 -24.83 5.67 8.55
CA GLN A 389 -24.26 6.72 9.39
C GLN A 389 -23.11 7.46 8.70
N VAL A 390 -22.19 6.74 8.06
CA VAL A 390 -21.08 7.33 7.29
C VAL A 390 -21.61 8.20 6.16
N VAL A 391 -22.62 7.76 5.42
CA VAL A 391 -23.18 8.53 4.29
C VAL A 391 -23.84 9.82 4.78
N GLN A 392 -24.65 9.75 5.85
CA GLN A 392 -25.32 10.93 6.42
C GLN A 392 -24.33 11.94 7.00
N GLN A 393 -23.28 11.46 7.66
CA GLN A 393 -22.32 12.32 8.37
C GLN A 393 -21.11 12.71 7.49
N GLN A 394 -20.89 12.00 6.38
CA GLN A 394 -19.69 12.04 5.54
C GLN A 394 -18.38 11.89 6.33
N ARG A 395 -18.43 11.12 7.43
CA ARG A 395 -17.36 10.96 8.40
C ARG A 395 -17.28 9.52 8.89
N VAL A 396 -16.06 9.10 9.21
CA VAL A 396 -15.75 7.83 9.86
C VAL A 396 -15.26 8.12 11.27
N ARG A 397 -15.63 7.26 12.23
CA ARG A 397 -15.18 7.31 13.63
C ARG A 397 -14.05 6.31 13.87
N GLY A 398 -13.43 6.41 15.04
CA GLY A 398 -12.23 5.64 15.40
C GLY A 398 -12.47 4.25 15.96
N ASP A 399 -13.69 3.71 15.83
CA ASP A 399 -14.06 2.40 16.37
C ASP A 399 -13.67 1.28 15.39
N MET A 400 -13.44 0.07 15.90
CA MET A 400 -12.96 -1.07 15.10
C MET A 400 -13.92 -1.45 13.96
N GLU A 401 -15.22 -1.25 14.14
CA GLU A 401 -16.23 -1.55 13.15
C GLU A 401 -16.05 -0.68 11.90
N TYR A 402 -15.64 0.58 12.08
CA TYR A 402 -15.30 1.46 10.95
C TYR A 402 -14.01 1.05 10.25
N HIS A 403 -13.09 0.38 10.95
CA HIS A 403 -11.90 -0.19 10.31
C HIS A 403 -12.28 -1.25 9.29
N ALA A 404 -13.32 -2.06 9.58
CA ALA A 404 -13.84 -3.05 8.66
C ALA A 404 -14.41 -2.38 7.40
N LEU A 405 -15.20 -1.32 7.53
CA LEU A 405 -15.77 -0.60 6.37
C LEU A 405 -14.71 -0.06 5.42
N LEU A 406 -13.61 0.50 5.96
CA LEU A 406 -12.49 1.00 5.17
C LEU A 406 -11.70 -0.14 4.52
N ARG A 407 -11.45 -1.24 5.26
CA ARG A 407 -10.68 -2.38 4.74
C ARG A 407 -11.45 -3.14 3.66
N SER A 408 -12.76 -3.28 3.81
CA SER A 408 -13.64 -3.94 2.84
C SER A 408 -14.02 -3.04 1.67
N LEU A 409 -13.51 -1.80 1.65
CA LEU A 409 -13.77 -0.79 0.61
C LEU A 409 -15.26 -0.46 0.48
N PHE A 410 -16.04 -0.54 1.56
CA PHE A 410 -17.46 -0.15 1.53
C PHE A 410 -17.60 1.37 1.46
N VAL A 411 -16.66 2.11 2.05
CA VAL A 411 -16.62 3.56 1.99
C VAL A 411 -15.23 4.03 1.57
N PHE A 412 -15.19 5.16 0.88
CA PHE A 412 -13.99 5.77 0.33
C PHE A 412 -13.68 7.10 1.02
N GLU A 413 -12.38 7.37 1.21
CA GLU A 413 -11.87 8.61 1.80
C GLU A 413 -11.42 9.54 0.69
N TYR A 414 -11.97 10.75 0.68
CA TYR A 414 -11.61 11.81 -0.26
C TYR A 414 -11.19 13.06 0.53
N ARG A 415 -10.56 14.00 -0.18
CA ARG A 415 -10.18 15.30 0.38
C ARG A 415 -10.53 16.43 -0.56
N ASP A 416 -11.03 17.50 0.01
CA ASP A 416 -11.27 18.77 -0.67
C ASP A 416 -10.74 19.94 0.20
N HIS A 417 -11.06 21.17 -0.19
CA HIS A 417 -10.65 22.36 0.55
C HIS A 417 -11.29 22.48 1.95
N GLN A 418 -12.36 21.73 2.24
CA GLN A 418 -12.99 21.66 3.56
C GLN A 418 -12.42 20.52 4.43
N GLY A 419 -11.50 19.72 3.86
CA GLY A 419 -10.82 18.64 4.55
C GLY A 419 -11.31 17.26 4.11
N VAL A 420 -11.18 16.30 5.02
CA VAL A 420 -11.51 14.89 4.77
C VAL A 420 -13.03 14.69 4.70
N TRP A 421 -13.47 13.82 3.80
CA TRP A 421 -14.84 13.34 3.77
C TRP A 421 -14.92 11.92 3.24
N PHE A 422 -16.02 11.26 3.55
CA PHE A 422 -16.27 9.88 3.16
C PHE A 422 -17.53 9.76 2.32
N ALA A 423 -17.48 8.86 1.35
CA ALA A 423 -18.61 8.51 0.50
C ALA A 423 -18.76 7.00 0.42
N LEU A 424 -19.98 6.54 0.18
CA LEU A 424 -20.24 5.15 -0.15
C LEU A 424 -19.50 4.77 -1.43
N ASN A 425 -19.02 3.54 -1.48
CA ASN A 425 -18.52 2.95 -2.71
C ASN A 425 -19.65 2.92 -3.76
N PRO A 426 -19.48 3.53 -4.96
CA PRO A 426 -20.59 3.71 -5.88
C PRO A 426 -21.28 2.41 -6.32
N VAL A 427 -20.57 1.27 -6.36
CA VAL A 427 -21.23 -0.02 -6.67
C VAL A 427 -22.29 -0.38 -5.61
N LEU A 428 -22.02 -0.09 -4.34
CA LEU A 428 -22.96 -0.36 -3.24
C LEU A 428 -24.15 0.59 -3.25
N ALA A 429 -23.96 1.80 -3.79
CA ALA A 429 -25.05 2.76 -3.95
C ALA A 429 -26.16 2.22 -4.87
N GLU A 430 -25.85 1.26 -5.75
CA GLU A 430 -26.81 0.68 -6.69
C GLU A 430 -27.48 -0.60 -6.17
N THR A 431 -27.25 -0.94 -4.90
CA THR A 431 -27.91 -2.09 -4.26
C THR A 431 -29.36 -1.75 -3.92
N PRO A 432 -30.30 -2.72 -4.00
CA PRO A 432 -31.68 -2.51 -3.59
C PRO A 432 -31.84 -2.04 -2.15
N LYS A 433 -30.94 -2.49 -1.26
CA LYS A 433 -30.93 -2.10 0.15
C LYS A 433 -30.60 -0.62 0.32
N PHE A 434 -29.57 -0.11 -0.35
CA PHE A 434 -29.23 1.31 -0.30
C PHE A 434 -30.30 2.19 -0.95
N GLN A 435 -30.83 1.78 -2.11
CA GLN A 435 -31.89 2.53 -2.80
C GLN A 435 -33.18 2.62 -1.97
N SER A 436 -33.57 1.53 -1.30
CA SER A 436 -34.71 1.53 -0.38
C SER A 436 -34.50 2.49 0.80
N TRP A 437 -33.30 2.50 1.38
CA TRP A 437 -32.96 3.41 2.46
C TRP A 437 -33.00 4.88 2.01
N LEU A 438 -32.42 5.19 0.84
CA LEU A 438 -32.40 6.54 0.28
C LEU A 438 -33.83 7.07 0.05
N ASN A 439 -34.71 6.23 -0.50
CA ASN A 439 -36.11 6.58 -0.76
C ASN A 439 -36.97 6.68 0.50
N GLY A 440 -36.59 6.00 1.59
CA GLY A 440 -37.29 6.08 2.88
C GLY A 440 -36.79 7.21 3.80
N THR A 441 -35.71 7.88 3.43
CA THR A 441 -35.11 9.00 4.20
C THR A 441 -35.52 10.37 3.64
N HIS A 442 -36.25 10.39 2.52
CA HIS A 442 -36.95 11.53 1.94
C HIS A 442 -38.46 11.35 2.12
#